data_AF-A0A1Q3RAJ8-F1
#
_entry.id   AF-A0A1Q3RAJ8-F1
#
_cell.length_a   1.000
_cell.length_b   1.000
_cell.length_c   1.000
_cell.angle_alpha   90.00
_cell.angle_beta   90.00
_cell.angle_gamma   90.00
#
_symmetry.space_group_name_H-M   'P 1'
#
loop_
_entity.id
_entity.type
_entity.pdbx_description
1 polymer ?
#
loop_
_entity_poly.entity_id
_entity_poly.type
_entity_poly.pdbx_seq_one_letter_code
_entity_poly.pdbx_strand_id
1 'polypeptide(L)'
;MAELFNRLPGFQQTPAGQERTVLRLLPKALMLGTLLLCLPSLAVRLWWASAPAHEVATRITTVDIYAISVLVLHWTVVFTVGIGAVIVMVMKGPAYVADAYPMEGMNRPDVPLP
;
A
#
# COMPACT_ATOMS: atom_id res chain seq x y z
N MET A 1 9.64 32.81 -0.27
CA MET A 1 9.00 31.65 0.38
C MET A 1 8.88 30.59 -0.70
N ALA A 2 9.54 29.44 -0.55
CA ALA A 2 9.44 28.38 -1.55
C ALA A 2 8.03 27.80 -1.54
N GLU A 3 7.28 27.95 -2.63
CA GLU A 3 5.96 27.36 -2.79
C GLU A 3 6.10 25.86 -3.11
N LEU A 4 6.34 25.06 -2.07
CA LEU A 4 6.19 23.62 -2.16
C LEU A 4 4.72 23.35 -2.53
N PHE A 5 4.50 22.68 -3.67
CA PHE A 5 3.17 22.29 -4.21
C PHE A 5 2.40 23.34 -5.02
N ASN A 6 3.07 24.29 -5.69
CA ASN A 6 2.41 25.12 -6.70
C ASN A 6 1.87 24.26 -7.86
N ARG A 7 0.55 24.30 -8.11
CA ARG A 7 -0.11 23.47 -9.12
C ARG A 7 -0.02 24.14 -10.49
N LEU A 8 0.25 23.35 -11.52
CA LEU A 8 0.29 23.86 -12.90
C LEU A 8 -1.11 24.30 -13.34
N PRO A 9 -1.33 25.55 -13.77
CA PRO A 9 -2.62 25.98 -14.29
C PRO A 9 -2.94 25.27 -15.62
N GLY A 10 -4.21 24.92 -15.84
CA GLY A 10 -4.68 24.33 -17.11
C GLY A 10 -4.37 22.85 -17.33
N PHE A 11 -3.87 22.12 -16.32
CA PHE A 11 -3.64 20.68 -16.45
C PHE A 11 -4.94 19.88 -16.53
N GLN A 12 -4.94 18.80 -17.32
CA GLN A 12 -6.08 17.89 -17.44
C GLN A 12 -6.18 16.98 -16.21
N GLN A 13 -7.33 16.95 -15.55
CA GLN A 13 -7.58 16.07 -14.41
C GLN A 13 -8.05 14.70 -14.87
N THR A 14 -7.36 13.65 -14.44
CA THR A 14 -7.78 12.27 -14.69
C THR A 14 -8.78 11.86 -13.61
N PRO A 15 -9.94 11.25 -13.95
CA PRO A 15 -10.91 10.80 -12.97
C PRO A 15 -10.32 9.74 -12.04
N ALA A 16 -10.77 9.73 -10.79
CA ALA A 16 -10.34 8.72 -9.81
C ALA A 16 -10.81 7.33 -10.25
N GLY A 17 -9.87 6.38 -10.33
CA GLY A 17 -10.12 4.99 -10.69
C GLY A 17 -10.21 4.06 -9.46
N GLN A 18 -9.92 2.78 -9.69
CA GLN A 18 -10.01 1.73 -8.68
C GLN A 18 -9.00 1.91 -7.53
N GLU A 19 -7.94 2.71 -7.70
CA GLU A 19 -6.95 2.97 -6.67
C GLU A 19 -7.57 3.49 -5.36
N ARG A 20 -8.58 4.36 -5.45
CA ARG A 20 -9.26 4.90 -4.26
C ARG A 20 -10.15 3.88 -3.57
N THR A 21 -10.69 2.93 -4.33
CA THR A 21 -11.50 1.84 -3.78
C THR A 21 -10.59 0.85 -3.05
N VAL A 22 -9.48 0.47 -3.68
CA VAL A 22 -8.45 -0.40 -3.09
C VAL A 22 -7.92 0.20 -1.79
N LEU A 23 -7.51 1.48 -1.79
CA LEU A 23 -6.98 2.15 -0.59
C LEU A 23 -7.99 2.22 0.57
N ARG A 24 -9.30 2.30 0.28
CA ARG A 24 -10.36 2.29 1.31
C ARG A 24 -10.66 0.89 1.86
N LEU A 25 -10.48 -0.14 1.04
CA LEU A 25 -10.70 -1.54 1.43
C LEU A 25 -9.49 -2.13 2.15
N LEU A 26 -8.30 -1.60 1.89
CA LEU A 26 -7.03 -2.11 2.41
C LEU A 26 -6.97 -2.24 3.94
N PRO A 27 -7.41 -1.25 4.74
CA PRO A 27 -7.43 -1.38 6.20
C PRO A 27 -8.37 -2.48 6.68
N LYS A 28 -9.52 -2.64 6.01
CA LYS A 28 -10.48 -3.70 6.31
C LYS A 28 -9.93 -5.07 5.95
N ALA A 29 -9.28 -5.20 4.79
CA ALA A 29 -8.64 -6.43 4.35
C ALA A 29 -7.50 -6.84 5.29
N LEU A 30 -6.71 -5.87 5.78
CA LEU A 30 -5.68 -6.13 6.77
C LEU A 30 -6.28 -6.66 8.07
N MET A 31 -7.29 -5.98 8.63
CA MET A 31 -7.92 -6.37 9.89
C MET A 31 -8.64 -7.72 9.79
N LEU A 32 -9.49 -7.90 8.78
CA LEU A 32 -10.25 -9.14 8.58
C LEU A 32 -9.35 -10.32 8.25
N GLY A 33 -8.35 -10.13 7.38
CA GLY A 33 -7.40 -11.19 7.04
C GLY A 33 -6.52 -11.59 8.23
N THR A 34 -6.05 -10.63 9.02
CA THR A 34 -5.29 -10.92 10.25
C THR A 34 -6.15 -11.67 11.26
N LEU A 35 -7.38 -11.22 11.49
CA LEU A 35 -8.32 -11.89 12.40
C LEU A 35 -8.58 -13.33 11.96
N LEU A 36 -8.88 -13.54 10.67
CA LEU A 36 -9.13 -14.86 10.09
C LEU A 36 -7.91 -15.78 10.23
N LEU A 37 -6.71 -15.29 9.97
CA LEU A 37 -5.47 -16.06 10.03
C LEU A 37 -5.04 -16.41 11.46
N CYS A 38 -5.50 -15.68 12.47
CA CYS A 38 -5.29 -16.02 13.88
C CYS A 38 -6.25 -17.11 14.40
N LEU A 39 -7.40 -17.33 13.75
CA LEU A 39 -8.40 -18.31 14.21
C LEU A 39 -7.88 -19.75 14.33
N PRO A 40 -7.07 -20.29 13.39
CA PRO A 40 -6.57 -21.66 13.50
C PRO A 40 -5.71 -21.88 14.76
N SER A 41 -4.83 -20.92 15.08
CA SER A 41 -4.02 -20.98 16.30
C SER A 41 -4.89 -20.97 17.55
N LEU A 42 -5.91 -20.10 17.59
CA LEU A 42 -6.86 -20.05 18.72
C LEU A 42 -7.69 -21.34 18.83
N ALA A 43 -8.17 -21.87 17.72
CA ALA A 43 -8.99 -23.08 17.67
C ALA A 43 -8.22 -24.29 18.21
N VAL A 44 -6.95 -24.47 17.80
CA VAL A 44 -6.11 -25.57 18.29
C VAL A 44 -5.88 -25.48 19.80
N ARG A 45 -5.67 -24.27 20.33
CA ARG A 45 -5.50 -24.04 21.76
C ARG A 45 -6.76 -24.34 22.57
N LEU A 46 -7.95 -24.02 22.04
CA LEU A 46 -9.23 -24.31 22.69
C LEU A 46 -9.60 -25.80 22.63
N TRP A 47 -9.33 -26.46 21.50
CA TRP A 47 -9.74 -27.85 21.27
C TRP A 47 -8.88 -28.88 22.02
N TRP A 48 -7.58 -28.61 22.18
CA TRP A 48 -6.65 -29.51 22.88
C TRP A 48 -6.31 -29.06 24.30
N ALA A 49 -7.13 -28.19 24.91
CA ALA A 49 -6.91 -27.69 26.26
C ALA A 49 -6.83 -28.79 27.34
N SER A 50 -7.46 -29.95 27.10
CA SER A 50 -7.53 -31.08 28.05
C SER A 50 -6.65 -32.28 27.67
N ALA A 51 -5.79 -32.16 26.66
CA ALA A 51 -4.99 -33.27 26.13
C ALA A 51 -3.57 -33.35 26.75
N PRO A 52 -2.90 -34.52 26.72
CA PRO A 52 -1.59 -34.71 27.35
C PRO A 52 -0.51 -33.79 26.75
N ALA A 53 0.26 -33.14 27.63
CA ALA A 53 1.09 -31.97 27.29
C ALA A 53 2.15 -32.19 26.19
N HIS A 54 2.74 -33.38 26.09
CA HIS A 54 3.90 -33.62 25.24
C HIS A 54 3.58 -33.68 23.73
N GLU A 55 2.49 -34.35 23.33
CA GLU A 55 2.06 -34.38 21.92
C GLU A 55 1.37 -33.08 21.50
N VAL A 56 0.70 -32.42 22.44
CA VAL A 56 -0.06 -31.19 22.20
C VAL A 56 0.88 -30.00 21.96
N ALA A 57 1.95 -29.88 22.73
CA ALA A 57 2.92 -28.78 22.61
C ALA A 57 3.57 -28.73 21.21
N THR A 58 4.00 -29.88 20.69
CA THR A 58 4.61 -29.97 19.35
C THR A 58 3.62 -29.55 18.27
N ARG A 59 2.36 -30.04 18.34
CA ARG A 59 1.32 -29.70 17.35
C ARG A 59 0.94 -28.22 17.39
N ILE A 60 0.78 -27.63 18.57
CA ILE A 60 0.51 -26.19 18.72
C ILE A 60 1.65 -25.38 18.09
N THR A 61 2.90 -25.75 18.38
CA THR A 61 4.07 -25.04 17.84
C THR A 61 4.11 -25.10 16.31
N THR A 62 3.85 -26.27 15.72
CA THR A 62 3.80 -26.42 14.26
C THR A 62 2.71 -25.54 13.63
N VAL A 63 1.50 -25.52 14.22
CA VAL A 63 0.40 -24.68 13.73
C VAL A 63 0.74 -23.19 13.87
N ASP A 64 1.34 -22.79 15.00
CA ASP A 64 1.76 -21.41 15.24
C ASP A 64 2.81 -20.95 14.21
N ILE A 65 3.78 -21.81 13.85
CA ILE A 65 4.77 -21.51 12.80
C ILE A 65 4.08 -21.23 11.45
N TYR A 66 3.15 -22.09 11.02
CA TYR A 66 2.44 -21.88 9.76
C TYR A 66 1.53 -20.65 9.82
N ALA A 67 0.82 -20.45 10.94
CA ALA A 67 -0.05 -19.30 11.12
C ALA A 67 0.72 -17.98 11.03
N ILE A 68 1.86 -17.88 11.73
CA ILE A 68 2.74 -16.70 11.67
C ILE A 68 3.29 -16.52 10.26
N SER A 69 3.70 -17.60 9.59
CA SER A 69 4.24 -17.53 8.22
C SER A 69 3.23 -16.94 7.23
N VAL A 70 1.98 -17.42 7.26
CA VAL A 70 0.92 -16.91 6.38
C VAL A 70 0.48 -15.51 6.78
N LEU A 71 0.50 -15.18 8.07
CA LEU A 71 0.16 -13.85 8.58
C LEU A 71 1.18 -12.78 8.11
N VAL A 72 2.48 -13.08 8.18
CA VAL A 72 3.53 -12.21 7.64
C VAL A 72 3.37 -12.05 6.14
N LEU A 73 3.12 -13.15 5.40
CA LEU A 73 2.86 -13.10 3.97
C LEU A 73 1.63 -12.24 3.63
N HIS A 74 0.55 -12.33 4.40
CA HIS A 74 -0.66 -11.52 4.23
C HIS A 74 -0.34 -10.04 4.38
N TRP A 75 0.40 -9.66 5.43
CA TRP A 75 0.80 -8.27 5.64
C TRP A 75 1.69 -7.73 4.51
N THR A 76 2.64 -8.52 4.01
CA THR A 76 3.51 -8.08 2.91
C THR A 76 2.74 -7.91 1.61
N VAL A 77 1.79 -8.79 1.30
CA VAL A 77 0.90 -8.66 0.12
C VAL A 77 0.03 -7.41 0.25
N VAL A 78 -0.62 -7.21 1.39
CA VAL A 78 -1.47 -6.03 1.64
C VAL A 78 -0.67 -4.74 1.52
N PHE A 79 0.54 -4.71 2.09
CA PHE A 79 1.44 -3.56 1.98
C PHE A 79 1.86 -3.29 0.54
N THR A 80 2.23 -4.33 -0.21
CA THR A 80 2.62 -4.23 -1.63
C THR A 80 1.49 -3.65 -2.48
N VAL A 81 0.26 -4.15 -2.31
CA VAL A 81 -0.93 -3.62 -3.00
C VAL A 81 -1.18 -2.15 -2.61
N GLY A 82 -0.96 -1.80 -1.34
CA GLY A 82 -1.10 -0.44 -0.85
C GLY A 82 -0.13 0.52 -1.51
N ILE A 83 1.15 0.15 -1.58
CA ILE A 83 2.17 0.92 -2.32
C ILE A 83 1.75 1.10 -3.77
N GLY A 84 1.34 0.03 -4.47
CA GLY A 84 0.90 0.12 -5.86
C GLY A 84 -0.26 1.09 -6.06
N ALA A 85 -1.28 1.05 -5.18
CA ALA A 85 -2.41 1.97 -5.25
C ALA A 85 -2.02 3.43 -4.94
N VAL A 86 -1.10 3.66 -3.99
CA VAL A 86 -0.53 4.99 -3.73
C VAL A 86 0.24 5.52 -4.93
N ILE A 87 1.06 4.69 -5.58
CA ILE A 87 1.81 5.07 -6.78
C ILE A 87 0.84 5.51 -7.88
N VAL A 88 -0.21 4.72 -8.16
CA VAL A 88 -1.21 5.09 -9.18
C VAL A 88 -1.94 6.39 -8.79
N MET A 89 -2.24 6.60 -7.51
CA MET A 89 -2.84 7.83 -7.02
C MET A 89 -1.93 9.05 -7.23
N VAL A 90 -0.61 8.90 -7.01
CA VAL A 90 0.38 9.95 -7.25
C VAL A 90 0.56 10.21 -8.74
N MET A 91 0.63 9.17 -9.57
CA MET A 91 0.74 9.28 -11.03
C MET A 91 -0.45 10.03 -11.66
N LYS A 92 -1.65 9.85 -11.11
CA LYS A 92 -2.87 10.57 -11.54
C LYS A 92 -3.10 11.90 -10.80
N GLY A 93 -2.21 12.26 -9.86
CA GLY A 93 -2.32 13.44 -9.02
C GLY A 93 -2.18 14.76 -9.80
N PRO A 94 -2.32 15.91 -9.12
CA PRO A 94 -2.15 17.21 -9.76
C PRO A 94 -0.73 17.40 -10.26
N ALA A 95 -0.59 18.03 -11.43
CA ALA A 95 0.70 18.46 -11.93
C ALA A 95 1.23 19.61 -11.06
N TYR A 96 2.46 19.48 -10.59
CA TYR A 96 3.15 20.53 -9.84
C TYR A 96 4.19 21.22 -10.73
N VAL A 97 4.35 22.52 -10.54
CA VAL A 97 5.35 23.31 -11.26
C VAL A 97 6.74 22.83 -10.82
N ALA A 98 7.52 22.34 -11.77
CA ALA A 98 8.91 21.98 -11.55
C ALA A 98 9.80 23.23 -11.58
N ASP A 99 10.95 23.15 -10.92
CA ASP A 99 11.97 24.20 -10.99
C ASP A 99 12.40 24.37 -12.45
N ALA A 100 12.28 25.60 -12.96
CA ALA A 100 12.69 25.91 -14.32
C ALA A 100 14.22 25.90 -14.39
N TYR A 101 14.80 24.97 -15.15
CA TYR A 101 16.22 25.03 -15.53
C TYR A 101 16.35 25.80 -16.86
N PRO A 102 17.32 26.73 -17.00
CA PRO A 102 17.57 27.40 -18.27
C PRO A 102 18.01 26.37 -19.32
N MET A 103 17.19 26.16 -20.35
CA MET A 103 17.58 25.36 -21.51
C MET A 103 18.25 26.27 -22.54
N GLU A 104 19.56 26.12 -22.71
CA GLU A 104 20.34 26.76 -23.77
C GLU A 104 19.91 26.21 -25.15
N GLY A 105 19.84 27.08 -26.17
CA GLY A 105 19.49 26.67 -27.53
C GLY A 105 18.00 26.47 -27.81
N MET A 106 17.10 26.74 -26.85
CA MET A 106 15.68 26.79 -27.14
C MET A 106 15.36 28.07 -27.92
N ASN A 107 14.96 27.92 -29.19
CA ASN A 107 14.49 29.01 -30.01
C ASN A 107 13.13 29.48 -29.45
N ARG A 108 13.14 30.46 -28.54
CA ARG A 108 11.91 31.03 -27.98
C ARG A 108 11.22 31.82 -29.09
N PRO A 109 9.98 31.48 -29.47
CA PRO A 109 9.28 32.16 -30.57
C PRO A 109 8.92 33.62 -30.29
N ASP A 110 9.30 34.15 -29.11
CA ASP A 110 8.78 35.41 -28.58
C ASP A 110 9.84 36.52 -28.49
N VAL A 111 11.00 36.36 -29.12
CA VAL A 111 11.99 37.45 -29.22
C VAL A 111 11.95 38.00 -30.65
N PRO A 112 11.30 39.17 -30.89
CA PRO A 112 11.42 39.85 -32.16
C PRO A 112 12.90 40.14 -32.41
N LEU A 113 13.41 39.73 -33.58
CA LEU A 113 14.75 40.12 -34.01
C LEU A 113 14.79 41.64 -34.22
N PRO A 114 15.89 42.31 -33.84
CA PRO A 114 16.06 43.75 -34.06
C PRO A 114 16.07 44.13 -35.54
#